data_AF-A0A9N9EFA4-F1
#
_entry.id   AF-A0A9N9EFA4-F1
#
_cell.length_a   1.000
_cell.length_b   1.000
_cell.length_c   1.000
_cell.angle_alpha   90.00
_cell.angle_beta   90.00
_cell.angle_gamma   90.00
#
_symmetry.space_group_name_H-M   'P 1'
#
loop_
_entity.id
_entity.type
_entity.pdbx_description
1 polymer ?
#
loop_
_entity_poly.entity_id
_entity_poly.type
_entity_poly.pdbx_seq_one_letter_code
_entity_poly.pdbx_strand_id
1 'polypeptide(L)'
;KVVFQVWIVYLSLKNEEVTKKVHKILIEEIIKNKKNTMYIILGNFNTVLNERLDMSSGERRSTDTSAKITKWLKNTDHIEIFRFCNPELIRYSWLNSNVSTRIDYIWIIQDMKNHILNSNIEQMETITDSDHGLVWIQLDGLDILEKNK
;
A
#
# COMPACT_ATOMS: atom_id res chain seq x y z
N LYS A 1 -10.94 22.66 -7.81
CA LYS A 1 -11.47 21.30 -7.53
C LYS A 1 -10.31 20.40 -7.16
N VAL A 2 -10.33 19.85 -5.95
CA VAL A 2 -9.42 18.77 -5.53
C VAL A 2 -10.04 17.44 -5.95
N VAL A 3 -9.25 16.54 -6.53
CA VAL A 3 -9.72 15.21 -6.99
C VAL A 3 -9.05 14.13 -6.16
N PHE A 4 -9.82 13.13 -5.74
CA PHE A 4 -9.30 11.93 -5.08
C PHE A 4 -9.31 10.78 -6.07
N GLN A 5 -8.18 10.08 -6.17
CA GLN A 5 -8.06 8.91 -7.00
C GLN A 5 -7.49 7.75 -6.19
N VAL A 6 -8.27 6.68 -6.14
CA VAL A 6 -7.94 5.47 -5.38
C VAL A 6 -7.58 4.37 -6.38
N TRP A 7 -6.38 3.81 -6.23
CA TRP A 7 -5.85 2.73 -7.05
C TRP A 7 -5.76 1.47 -6.23
N ILE A 8 -6.40 0.39 -6.69
CA ILE A 8 -6.26 -0.93 -6.10
C ILE A 8 -5.33 -1.75 -7.01
N VAL A 9 -4.16 -2.11 -6.51
CA VAL A 9 -3.10 -2.80 -7.25
C VAL A 9 -2.97 -4.25 -6.80
N TYR A 10 -2.67 -5.11 -7.76
CA TYR A 10 -2.25 -6.48 -7.51
C TYR A 10 -1.00 -6.77 -8.33
N LEU A 11 0.12 -7.05 -7.65
CA LEU A 11 1.40 -7.37 -8.27
C LEU A 11 1.62 -8.88 -8.24
N SER A 12 1.64 -9.52 -9.40
CA SER A 12 1.75 -10.98 -9.48
C SER A 12 3.18 -11.46 -9.15
N LEU A 13 3.29 -12.48 -8.28
CA LEU A 13 4.53 -13.22 -8.09
C LEU A 13 4.86 -14.15 -9.27
N LYS A 14 3.82 -14.64 -9.96
CA LYS A 14 3.95 -15.70 -10.99
C LYS A 14 4.15 -15.15 -12.40
N ASN A 15 3.79 -13.89 -12.64
CA ASN A 15 3.82 -13.29 -13.97
C ASN A 15 4.49 -11.92 -13.93
N GLU A 16 5.80 -11.91 -14.16
CA GLU A 16 6.60 -10.68 -14.13
C GLU A 16 6.21 -9.70 -15.25
N GLU A 17 5.77 -10.19 -16.42
CA GLU A 17 5.33 -9.33 -17.52
C GLU A 17 4.08 -8.55 -17.15
N VAL A 18 3.11 -9.20 -16.49
CA VAL A 18 1.92 -8.53 -15.96
C VAL A 18 2.32 -7.48 -14.92
N THR A 19 3.22 -7.81 -13.99
CA THR A 19 3.71 -6.88 -12.98
C THR A 19 4.43 -5.67 -13.62
N LYS A 20 5.19 -5.87 -14.70
CA LYS A 20 5.81 -4.79 -15.50
C LYS A 20 4.78 -3.90 -16.18
N LYS A 21 3.69 -4.46 -16.72
CA LYS A 21 2.59 -3.69 -17.31
C LYS A 21 1.87 -2.84 -16.26
N VAL A 22 1.56 -3.42 -15.10
CA VAL A 22 0.95 -2.68 -13.97
C VAL A 22 1.88 -1.54 -13.53
N HIS A 23 3.17 -1.81 -13.36
CA HIS A 23 4.17 -0.80 -13.02
C HIS A 23 4.17 0.37 -14.00
N LYS A 24 4.18 0.08 -15.30
CA LYS A 24 4.19 1.09 -16.37
C LYS A 24 2.93 1.96 -16.31
N ILE A 25 1.75 1.35 -16.18
CA ILE A 25 0.47 2.08 -16.07
C ILE A 25 0.50 3.00 -14.83
N LEU A 26 0.90 2.46 -13.67
CA LEU A 26 0.93 3.20 -12.41
C LEU A 26 1.85 4.42 -12.50
N ILE A 27 3.10 4.22 -12.95
CA ILE A 27 4.08 5.31 -13.08
C ILE A 27 3.60 6.35 -14.10
N GLU A 28 3.16 5.92 -15.28
CA GLU A 28 2.72 6.85 -16.30
C GLU A 28 1.56 7.71 -15.84
N GLU A 29 0.56 7.13 -15.17
CA GLU A 29 -0.60 7.88 -14.69
C GLU A 29 -0.25 8.80 -13.52
N ILE A 30 0.60 8.39 -12.58
CA ILE A 30 1.00 9.25 -11.46
C ILE A 30 1.88 10.40 -11.96
N ILE A 31 2.83 10.13 -12.88
CA ILE A 31 3.71 11.16 -13.44
C ILE A 31 2.95 12.12 -14.36
N LYS A 32 2.02 11.63 -15.19
CA LYS A 32 1.22 12.48 -16.09
C LYS A 32 0.25 13.39 -15.34
N ASN A 33 0.00 13.10 -14.08
CA ASN A 33 -1.15 13.68 -13.42
C ASN A 33 -0.99 15.14 -13.00
N LYS A 34 -2.15 15.79 -13.01
CA LYS A 34 -2.32 17.24 -13.01
C LYS A 34 -2.27 17.82 -11.60
N LYS A 35 -1.93 19.11 -11.50
CA LYS A 35 -2.10 19.92 -10.28
C LYS A 35 -3.50 19.65 -9.66
N ASN A 36 -3.56 19.40 -8.35
CA ASN A 36 -4.78 19.18 -7.54
C ASN A 36 -5.39 17.77 -7.49
N THR A 37 -4.67 16.70 -7.85
CA THR A 37 -5.13 15.32 -7.60
C THR A 37 -4.36 14.66 -6.46
N MET A 38 -5.09 14.00 -5.56
CA MET A 38 -4.61 13.24 -4.42
C MET A 38 -4.71 11.73 -4.71
N TYR A 39 -3.60 11.01 -4.61
CA TYR A 39 -3.54 9.56 -4.86
C TYR A 39 -3.50 8.76 -3.56
N ILE A 40 -4.30 7.69 -3.56
CA ILE A 40 -4.19 6.60 -2.60
C ILE A 40 -3.93 5.34 -3.42
N ILE A 41 -2.81 4.66 -3.19
CA ILE A 41 -2.43 3.44 -3.90
C ILE A 41 -2.40 2.32 -2.88
N LEU A 42 -3.27 1.34 -3.04
CA LEU A 42 -3.42 0.25 -2.09
C LEU A 42 -3.54 -1.11 -2.76
N GLY A 43 -3.33 -2.18 -2.00
CA GLY A 43 -3.57 -3.55 -2.44
C GLY A 43 -2.35 -4.43 -2.22
N ASN A 44 -2.30 -5.57 -2.93
CA ASN A 44 -1.29 -6.60 -2.74
C ASN A 44 -0.06 -6.33 -3.61
N PHE A 45 1.05 -5.97 -2.97
CA PHE A 45 2.33 -5.73 -3.66
C PHE A 45 3.22 -6.96 -3.75
N ASN A 46 2.88 -8.04 -3.01
CA ASN A 46 3.66 -9.27 -2.98
C ASN A 46 5.16 -9.01 -2.75
N THR A 47 5.46 -8.10 -1.82
CA THR A 47 6.84 -7.74 -1.46
C THR A 47 6.89 -7.31 0.00
N VAL A 48 7.97 -7.67 0.69
CA VAL A 48 8.18 -7.35 2.11
C VAL A 48 9.10 -6.12 2.20
N LEU A 49 8.65 -5.06 2.88
CA LEU A 49 9.42 -3.81 2.99
C LEU A 49 10.47 -3.83 4.11
N ASN A 50 10.15 -4.42 5.26
CA ASN A 50 11.03 -4.53 6.42
C ASN A 50 10.97 -5.95 7.01
N GLU A 51 11.99 -6.77 6.76
CA GLU A 51 12.00 -8.17 7.20
C GLU A 51 11.82 -8.34 8.72
N ARG A 52 12.33 -7.40 9.52
CA ARG A 52 12.24 -7.48 11.00
C ARG A 52 10.81 -7.30 11.50
N LEU A 53 10.02 -6.45 10.83
CA LEU A 53 8.69 -6.05 11.31
C LEU A 53 7.54 -6.60 10.46
N ASP A 54 7.83 -7.01 9.22
CA ASP A 54 6.85 -7.36 8.19
C ASP A 54 6.92 -8.83 7.78
N MET A 55 7.70 -9.65 8.48
CA MET A 55 7.81 -11.09 8.26
C MET A 55 8.05 -11.83 9.56
N SER A 56 7.39 -12.98 9.76
CA SER A 56 7.60 -13.83 10.93
C SER A 56 8.88 -14.67 10.84
N SER A 57 9.18 -15.16 9.64
CA SER A 57 10.27 -16.09 9.35
C SER A 57 10.38 -16.31 7.84
N GLY A 58 11.54 -16.81 7.39
CA GLY A 58 11.76 -17.23 6.00
C GLY A 58 12.52 -16.21 5.14
N GLU A 59 12.69 -16.56 3.86
CA GLU A 59 13.36 -15.71 2.87
C GLU A 59 12.38 -14.78 2.15
N ARG A 60 12.87 -13.63 1.69
CA ARG A 60 12.11 -12.69 0.88
C ARG A 60 11.50 -13.36 -0.34
N ARG A 61 10.19 -13.26 -0.48
CA ARG A 61 9.47 -13.58 -1.71
C ARG A 61 8.98 -12.29 -2.35
N SER A 62 9.72 -11.81 -3.33
CA SER A 62 9.35 -10.65 -4.15
C SER A 62 9.89 -10.80 -5.56
N THR A 63 9.15 -10.33 -6.56
CA THR A 63 9.74 -10.12 -7.89
C THR A 63 10.61 -8.86 -7.89
N ASP A 64 11.62 -8.80 -8.77
CA ASP A 64 12.41 -7.60 -9.00
C ASP A 64 11.54 -6.37 -9.32
N THR A 65 10.43 -6.58 -10.02
CA THR A 65 9.53 -5.49 -10.41
C THR A 65 8.69 -4.99 -9.23
N SER A 66 8.19 -5.88 -8.36
CA SER A 66 7.50 -5.48 -7.13
C SER A 66 8.42 -4.69 -6.19
N ALA A 67 9.69 -5.09 -6.10
CA ALA A 67 10.71 -4.34 -5.36
C ALA A 67 10.98 -2.96 -5.99
N LYS A 68 10.99 -2.86 -7.33
CA LYS A 68 11.14 -1.57 -8.03
C LYS A 68 9.99 -0.61 -7.77
N ILE A 69 8.73 -1.08 -7.81
CA ILE A 69 7.56 -0.25 -7.53
C ILE A 69 7.64 0.33 -6.12
N THR A 70 7.89 -0.51 -5.12
CA THR A 70 7.95 -0.06 -3.73
C THR A 70 9.16 0.84 -3.46
N LYS A 71 10.29 0.59 -4.11
CA LYS A 71 11.44 1.51 -4.07
C LYS A 71 11.12 2.86 -4.72
N TRP A 72 10.41 2.86 -5.85
CA TRP A 72 9.97 4.09 -6.51
C TRP A 72 9.06 4.90 -5.60
N LEU A 73 8.03 4.29 -5.00
CA LEU A 73 7.13 4.96 -4.04
C LEU A 73 7.89 5.58 -2.87
N LYS A 74 8.83 4.85 -2.26
CA LYS A 74 9.70 5.37 -1.19
C LYS A 74 10.54 6.57 -1.62
N ASN A 75 10.91 6.64 -2.90
CA ASN A 75 11.78 7.68 -3.44
C ASN A 75 11.00 8.88 -4.02
N THR A 76 9.67 8.82 -4.10
CA THR A 76 8.82 9.85 -4.71
C THR A 76 7.88 10.51 -3.71
N ASP A 77 8.33 10.72 -2.46
CA ASP A 77 7.55 11.35 -1.39
C ASP A 77 6.18 10.69 -1.15
N HIS A 78 6.12 9.36 -1.19
CA HIS A 78 4.95 8.62 -0.74
C HIS A 78 5.18 8.04 0.66
N ILE A 79 4.14 8.15 1.48
CA ILE A 79 4.09 7.61 2.84
C ILE A 79 3.45 6.24 2.79
N GLU A 80 4.14 5.23 3.34
CA GLU A 80 3.53 3.94 3.67
C GLU A 80 2.75 4.06 4.97
N ILE A 81 1.45 3.89 4.88
CA ILE A 81 0.50 4.35 5.89
C ILE A 81 0.57 3.53 7.18
N PHE A 82 0.69 2.21 7.09
CA PHE A 82 0.62 1.38 8.29
C PHE A 82 1.82 1.65 9.20
N ARG A 83 3.03 1.72 8.64
CA ARG A 83 4.24 2.06 9.41
C ARG A 83 4.28 3.50 9.85
N PHE A 84 3.67 4.42 9.09
CA PHE A 84 3.51 5.79 9.54
C PHE A 84 2.67 5.90 10.82
N CYS A 85 1.53 5.20 10.87
CA CYS A 85 0.66 5.20 12.05
C CYS A 85 1.20 4.30 13.18
N ASN A 86 1.88 3.21 12.82
CA ASN A 86 2.33 2.17 13.73
C ASN A 86 3.80 1.78 13.48
N PRO A 87 4.79 2.61 13.87
CA PRO A 87 6.19 2.43 13.49
C PRO A 87 6.78 1.05 13.84
N GLU A 88 6.52 0.55 15.05
CA GLU A 88 7.11 -0.69 15.56
C GLU A 88 6.09 -1.84 15.71
N LEU A 89 4.81 -1.62 15.44
CA LEU A 89 3.78 -2.63 15.66
C LEU A 89 3.89 -3.78 14.64
N ILE A 90 4.12 -5.00 15.10
CA ILE A 90 4.15 -6.17 14.22
C ILE A 90 2.72 -6.62 13.90
N ARG A 91 2.35 -6.52 12.62
CA ARG A 91 1.11 -7.02 12.03
C ARG A 91 1.38 -7.49 10.61
N TYR A 92 0.70 -8.55 10.21
CA TYR A 92 0.83 -9.19 8.91
C TYR A 92 -0.49 -9.08 8.16
N SER A 93 -0.43 -8.98 6.84
CA SER A 93 -1.61 -8.90 5.97
C SER A 93 -1.85 -10.18 5.19
N TRP A 94 -0.89 -11.11 5.20
CA TRP A 94 -0.99 -12.40 4.58
C TRP A 94 -0.40 -13.47 5.48
N LEU A 95 -1.06 -14.62 5.60
CA LEU A 95 -0.60 -15.74 6.39
C LEU A 95 -0.80 -17.06 5.64
N ASN A 96 0.12 -17.98 5.84
CA ASN A 96 -0.13 -19.39 5.60
C ASN A 96 0.30 -20.19 6.83
N SER A 97 0.28 -21.52 6.72
CA SER A 97 0.63 -22.42 7.82
C SER A 97 2.04 -22.25 8.39
N ASN A 98 2.95 -21.58 7.67
CA ASN A 98 4.38 -21.56 7.98
C ASN A 98 4.96 -20.14 8.14
N VAL A 99 4.39 -19.16 7.43
CA VAL A 99 4.95 -17.81 7.26
C VAL A 99 3.82 -16.80 7.28
N SER A 100 4.05 -15.70 7.99
CA SER A 100 3.18 -14.52 7.98
C SER A 100 3.98 -13.33 7.46
N THR A 101 3.41 -12.59 6.51
CA THR A 101 4.04 -11.41 5.93
C THR A 101 3.07 -10.25 5.84
N ARG A 102 3.60 -9.02 5.85
CA ARG A 102 2.88 -7.84 5.42
C ARG A 102 3.26 -7.57 3.97
N ILE A 103 2.31 -7.71 3.06
CA ILE A 103 2.51 -7.53 1.62
C ILE A 103 1.41 -6.69 0.98
N ASP A 104 0.36 -6.38 1.74
CA ASP A 104 -0.69 -5.46 1.37
C ASP A 104 -0.40 -4.11 2.02
N TYR A 105 -0.35 -3.07 1.21
CA TYR A 105 0.05 -1.73 1.65
C TYR A 105 -0.95 -0.69 1.20
N ILE A 106 -0.94 0.45 1.89
CA ILE A 106 -1.57 1.69 1.45
C ILE A 106 -0.47 2.75 1.39
N TRP A 107 -0.36 3.42 0.26
CA TRP A 107 0.56 4.53 0.02
C TRP A 107 -0.21 5.78 -0.33
N ILE A 108 0.18 6.91 0.26
CA ILE A 108 -0.37 8.22 -0.09
C ILE A 108 0.74 9.23 -0.33
N ILE A 109 0.45 10.30 -1.06
CA ILE A 109 1.38 11.41 -1.26
C ILE A 109 1.65 12.16 0.05
N GLN A 110 2.90 12.62 0.24
CA GLN A 110 3.36 13.31 1.45
C GLN A 110 2.49 14.50 1.85
N ASP A 111 1.95 15.24 0.88
CA ASP A 111 1.07 16.41 1.11
C ASP A 111 -0.20 16.06 1.91
N MET A 112 -0.61 14.80 1.91
CA MET A 112 -1.77 14.33 2.65
C MET A 112 -1.45 13.90 4.09
N LYS A 113 -0.20 14.02 4.53
CA LYS A 113 0.25 13.53 5.85
C LYS A 113 -0.64 14.01 7.01
N ASN A 114 -1.02 15.28 7.00
CA ASN A 114 -1.79 15.88 8.08
C ASN A 114 -3.27 15.44 8.10
N HIS A 115 -3.73 14.78 7.03
CA HIS A 115 -5.07 14.20 6.97
C HIS A 115 -5.08 12.75 7.48
N ILE A 116 -3.94 12.13 7.78
CA ILE A 116 -3.91 10.75 8.27
C ILE A 116 -4.35 10.71 9.73
N LEU A 117 -5.44 10.00 10.02
CA LEU A 117 -5.95 9.81 11.38
C LEU A 117 -5.49 8.48 11.96
N ASN A 118 -5.63 7.38 11.21
CA ASN A 118 -5.29 6.04 11.68
C ASN A 118 -5.15 5.03 10.54
N SER A 119 -4.57 3.86 10.83
CA SER A 119 -4.54 2.70 9.95
C SER A 119 -4.30 1.43 10.75
N ASN A 120 -4.89 0.32 10.32
CA ASN A 120 -4.67 -0.98 10.93
C ASN A 120 -4.83 -2.13 9.92
N ILE A 121 -4.49 -3.33 10.40
CA ILE A 121 -4.67 -4.61 9.71
C ILE A 121 -5.41 -5.56 10.65
N GLU A 122 -6.54 -6.08 10.20
CA GLU A 122 -7.36 -7.05 10.93
C GLU A 122 -7.29 -8.42 10.24
N GLN A 123 -7.11 -9.48 11.02
CA GLN A 123 -7.05 -10.83 10.49
C GLN A 123 -8.45 -11.32 10.11
N MET A 124 -8.58 -11.88 8.91
CA MET A 124 -9.86 -12.31 8.37
C MET A 124 -10.01 -13.83 8.25
N GLU A 125 -8.98 -14.62 8.61
CA GLU A 125 -9.01 -16.08 8.53
C GLU A 125 -10.27 -16.68 9.18
N THR A 126 -10.64 -16.24 10.39
CA THR A 126 -11.81 -16.78 11.10
C THR A 126 -13.15 -16.18 10.67
N ILE A 127 -13.16 -15.22 9.74
CA ILE A 127 -14.36 -14.49 9.29
C ILE A 127 -14.69 -14.83 7.83
N THR A 128 -13.69 -14.90 6.97
CA THR A 128 -13.85 -15.06 5.51
C THR A 128 -13.10 -16.27 4.95
N ASP A 129 -12.39 -17.03 5.78
CA ASP A 129 -11.45 -18.09 5.37
C ASP A 129 -10.37 -17.58 4.37
N SER A 130 -10.10 -16.27 4.36
CA SER A 130 -9.05 -15.69 3.53
C SER A 130 -7.69 -15.75 4.23
N ASP A 131 -6.66 -16.06 3.46
CA ASP A 131 -5.25 -15.93 3.85
C ASP A 131 -4.78 -14.47 3.91
N HIS A 132 -5.61 -13.51 3.46
CA HIS A 132 -5.36 -12.08 3.54
C HIS A 132 -6.18 -11.39 4.64
N GLY A 133 -5.58 -10.40 5.29
CA GLY A 133 -6.24 -9.53 6.26
C GLY A 133 -6.93 -8.32 5.64
N LEU A 134 -7.85 -7.73 6.38
CA LEU A 134 -8.48 -6.44 6.06
C LEU A 134 -7.51 -5.31 6.38
N VAL A 135 -7.09 -4.55 5.37
CA VAL A 135 -6.17 -3.42 5.49
C VAL A 135 -6.93 -2.13 5.24
N TRP A 136 -6.84 -1.17 6.17
CA TRP A 136 -7.62 0.06 6.07
C TRP A 136 -6.84 1.31 6.51
N ILE A 137 -7.33 2.47 6.07
CA ILE A 137 -6.88 3.81 6.45
C ILE A 137 -8.08 4.67 6.85
N GLN A 138 -7.89 5.56 7.81
CA GLN A 138 -8.81 6.62 8.17
C GLN A 138 -8.17 7.98 7.87
N LEU A 139 -8.90 8.84 7.14
CA LEU A 139 -8.45 10.17 6.74
C LEU A 139 -9.45 11.25 7.21
N ASP A 140 -8.94 12.43 7.57
CA ASP A 140 -9.74 13.63 7.79
C ASP A 140 -10.02 14.35 6.47
N GLY A 141 -11.30 14.45 6.13
CA GLY A 141 -11.80 15.05 4.89
C GLY A 141 -12.34 16.47 5.03
N LEU A 142 -12.31 17.11 6.21
CA LEU A 142 -13.02 18.37 6.45
C LEU A 142 -12.61 19.49 5.48
N ASP A 143 -11.31 19.77 5.38
CA ASP A 143 -10.79 20.83 4.49
C ASP A 143 -11.07 20.58 2.99
N ILE A 144 -11.20 19.31 2.62
CA ILE A 144 -11.48 18.88 1.25
C ILE A 144 -12.93 19.17 0.89
N LEU A 145 -13.84 18.96 1.84
CA LEU A 145 -15.27 19.18 1.65
C LEU A 145 -15.60 20.68 1.66
N GLU A 146 -14.91 21.48 2.47
CA GLU A 146 -15.12 22.93 2.55
C GLU A 146 -14.62 23.69 1.31
N LYS A 147 -13.49 23.29 0.72
CA LYS A 147 -12.94 23.91 -0.52
C LYS A 147 -13.75 23.59 -1.79
N ASN A 148 -14.75 22.72 -1.71
CA ASN A 148 -15.63 22.36 -2.82
C ASN A 148 -17.09 22.78 -2.59
N LYS A 149 -17.39 23.52 -1.51
CA LYS A 149 -18.60 24.34 -1.39
C LYS A 149 -18.42 25.64 -2.15
#